data_AF-A0A919TTZ4-F1
#
_entry.id   AF-A0A919TTZ4-F1
#
_cell.length_a   1.000
_cell.length_b   1.000
_cell.length_c   1.000
_cell.angle_alpha   90.00
_cell.angle_beta   90.00
_cell.angle_gamma   90.00
#
_symmetry.space_group_name_H-M   'P 1'
#
loop_
_entity.id
_entity.type
_entity.pdbx_description
1 polymer ?
#
loop_
_entity_poly.entity_id
_entity_poly.type
_entity_poly.pdbx_seq_one_letter_code
_entity_poly.pdbx_strand_id
1 'polypeptide(L)'
;MTASDSDLRAALARMAGNGAAGEDDLRRLFDLVSESDKHEIVAGLGESPAGDFGVRLLQAVASDRGAPADRRCAAIVAVTKRTGPAASGLLHRCLADRDPAVRKYAMFGLAVVGDDGSWAEALEILRTAIAEQVPVPPFGLQWKTLALQSEVLPIVCYLGRHLAVPGRRESVTTLIREHWDNLYDAEKRWFGEFWPDFAPDGPDPEALSGWARSPLFDRVAAPA
;
A
#
# COMPACT_ATOMS: atom_id res chain seq x y z
N MET A 1 24.32 -6.28 -13.46
CA MET A 1 23.20 -6.91 -14.17
C MET A 1 23.80 -7.65 -15.34
N THR A 2 23.90 -8.98 -15.22
CA THR A 2 24.53 -9.84 -16.25
C THR A 2 23.47 -10.31 -17.25
N ALA A 3 23.87 -10.69 -18.46
CA ALA A 3 22.96 -11.21 -19.49
C ALA A 3 22.06 -12.35 -18.97
N SER A 4 22.59 -13.18 -18.06
CA SER A 4 21.87 -14.27 -17.37
C SER A 4 20.65 -13.80 -16.55
N ASP A 5 20.71 -12.63 -15.91
CA ASP A 5 19.59 -12.11 -15.09
C ASP A 5 18.43 -11.64 -15.99
N SER A 6 18.79 -11.05 -17.13
CA SER A 6 17.84 -10.59 -18.15
C SER A 6 17.11 -11.76 -18.79
N ASP A 7 17.82 -12.85 -19.07
CA ASP A 7 17.25 -14.05 -19.67
C ASP A 7 16.30 -14.77 -18.71
N LEU A 8 16.64 -14.83 -17.41
CA LEU A 8 15.76 -15.36 -16.37
C LEU A 8 14.47 -14.55 -16.27
N ARG A 9 14.57 -13.22 -16.17
CA ARG A 9 13.38 -12.34 -16.11
C ARG A 9 12.48 -12.49 -17.32
N ALA A 10 13.06 -12.53 -18.52
CA ALA A 10 12.30 -12.73 -19.74
C ALA A 10 11.60 -14.10 -19.76
N ALA A 11 12.25 -15.15 -19.26
CA ALA A 11 11.64 -16.47 -19.14
C ALA A 11 10.47 -16.49 -18.15
N LEU A 12 10.66 -15.90 -16.96
CA LEU A 12 9.62 -15.80 -15.94
C LEU A 12 8.42 -14.99 -16.41
N ALA A 13 8.65 -13.87 -17.12
CA ALA A 13 7.57 -13.07 -17.71
C ALA A 13 6.76 -13.84 -18.76
N ARG A 14 7.44 -14.64 -19.62
CA ARG A 14 6.76 -15.52 -20.59
C ARG A 14 5.92 -16.58 -19.89
N MET A 15 6.44 -17.18 -18.83
CA MET A 15 5.69 -18.15 -18.03
C MET A 15 4.47 -17.48 -17.39
N ALA A 16 4.64 -16.35 -16.71
CA ALA A 16 3.54 -15.61 -16.10
C ALA A 16 2.41 -15.25 -17.08
N GLY A 17 2.77 -14.90 -18.32
CA GLY A 17 1.83 -14.57 -19.39
C GLY A 17 1.08 -15.77 -20.01
N ASN A 18 1.48 -17.01 -19.72
CA ASN A 18 0.92 -18.22 -20.32
C ASN A 18 -0.26 -18.83 -19.51
N GLY A 19 -0.93 -17.99 -18.71
CA GLY A 19 -2.08 -18.39 -17.90
C GLY A 19 -1.78 -19.56 -16.95
N ALA A 20 -2.74 -20.46 -16.76
CA ALA A 20 -2.63 -21.55 -15.79
C ALA A 20 -1.44 -22.51 -16.03
N ALA A 21 -1.11 -22.80 -17.30
CA ALA A 21 0.05 -23.62 -17.62
C ALA A 21 1.36 -22.94 -17.21
N GLY A 22 1.43 -21.63 -17.41
CA GLY A 22 2.52 -20.79 -16.94
C GLY A 22 2.69 -20.76 -15.43
N GLU A 23 1.59 -20.70 -14.68
CA GLU A 23 1.64 -20.80 -13.22
C GLU A 23 2.13 -22.18 -12.73
N ASP A 24 1.76 -23.26 -13.41
CA ASP A 24 2.25 -24.59 -13.10
C ASP A 24 3.77 -24.73 -13.34
N ASP A 25 4.29 -24.06 -14.36
CA ASP A 25 5.73 -24.00 -14.60
C ASP A 25 6.44 -23.16 -13.53
N LEU A 26 5.89 -21.99 -13.18
CA LEU A 26 6.40 -21.16 -12.08
C LEU A 26 6.36 -21.89 -10.73
N ARG A 27 5.32 -22.70 -10.48
CA ARG A 27 5.20 -23.56 -9.30
C ARG A 27 6.36 -24.52 -9.20
N ARG A 28 6.63 -25.27 -10.28
CA ARG A 28 7.71 -26.26 -10.31
C ARG A 28 9.06 -25.58 -10.09
N LEU A 29 9.24 -24.39 -10.65
CA LEU A 29 10.48 -23.61 -10.47
C LEU A 29 10.64 -23.08 -9.04
N PHE A 30 9.57 -22.71 -8.36
CA PHE A 30 9.66 -22.08 -7.04
C PHE A 30 10.43 -22.92 -6.02
N ASP A 31 10.25 -24.25 -6.06
CA ASP A 31 10.95 -25.18 -5.15
C ASP A 31 12.39 -25.51 -5.61
N LEU A 32 12.74 -25.18 -6.86
CA LEU A 32 14.02 -25.52 -7.48
C LEU A 32 15.02 -24.35 -7.51
N VAL A 33 14.52 -23.12 -7.45
CA VAL A 33 15.38 -21.93 -7.50
C VAL A 33 15.95 -21.57 -6.13
N SER A 34 17.03 -20.79 -6.13
CA SER A 34 17.64 -20.28 -4.91
C SER A 34 16.69 -19.33 -4.16
N GLU A 35 16.93 -19.13 -2.86
CA GLU A 35 16.17 -18.16 -2.06
C GLU A 35 16.25 -16.74 -2.64
N SER A 36 17.36 -16.35 -3.26
CA SER A 36 17.49 -15.05 -3.92
C SER A 36 16.59 -14.92 -5.16
N ASP A 37 16.37 -16.00 -5.89
CA ASP A 37 15.60 -15.99 -7.14
C ASP A 37 14.08 -16.09 -6.92
N LYS A 38 13.65 -16.57 -5.74
CA LYS A 38 12.22 -16.64 -5.38
C LYS A 38 11.51 -15.29 -5.48
N HIS A 39 12.23 -14.18 -5.33
CA HIS A 39 11.67 -12.83 -5.50
C HIS A 39 11.19 -12.58 -6.94
N GLU A 40 11.96 -13.02 -7.93
CA GLU A 40 11.60 -12.86 -9.36
C GLU A 40 10.37 -13.71 -9.71
N ILE A 41 10.21 -14.89 -9.09
CA ILE A 41 9.01 -15.71 -9.26
C ILE A 41 7.78 -15.02 -8.66
N VAL A 42 7.90 -14.44 -7.45
CA VAL A 42 6.81 -13.67 -6.81
C VAL A 42 6.39 -12.50 -7.70
N ALA A 43 7.35 -11.76 -8.26
CA ALA A 43 7.07 -10.67 -9.18
C ALA A 43 6.35 -11.17 -10.45
N GLY A 44 6.85 -12.24 -11.06
CA GLY A 44 6.21 -12.87 -12.23
C GLY A 44 4.78 -13.31 -11.94
N LEU A 45 4.52 -13.94 -10.79
CA LEU A 45 3.18 -14.37 -10.39
C LEU A 45 2.21 -13.19 -10.21
N GLY A 46 2.70 -12.00 -9.86
CA GLY A 46 1.88 -10.77 -9.80
C GLY A 46 1.46 -10.22 -11.15
N GLU A 47 2.20 -10.56 -12.22
CA GLU A 47 1.87 -10.21 -13.60
C GLU A 47 0.98 -11.24 -14.29
N SER A 48 0.77 -12.41 -13.67
CA SER A 48 -0.04 -13.46 -14.26
C SER A 48 -1.53 -13.09 -14.25
N PRO A 49 -2.23 -13.17 -15.40
CA PRO A 49 -3.63 -12.78 -15.50
C PRO A 49 -4.61 -13.85 -14.98
N ALA A 50 -4.15 -15.08 -14.69
CA ALA A 50 -5.03 -16.19 -14.35
C ALA A 50 -4.34 -17.25 -13.49
N GLY A 51 -5.14 -17.97 -12.69
CA GLY A 51 -4.75 -19.18 -11.98
C GLY A 51 -4.77 -19.05 -10.45
N ASP A 52 -5.40 -20.01 -9.78
CA ASP A 52 -5.57 -19.95 -8.33
C ASP A 52 -4.32 -20.38 -7.58
N PHE A 53 -3.42 -21.12 -8.23
CA PHE A 53 -2.19 -21.56 -7.60
C PHE A 53 -1.30 -20.36 -7.27
N GLY A 54 -1.08 -19.46 -8.24
CA GLY A 54 -0.27 -18.27 -8.03
C GLY A 54 -0.80 -17.42 -6.91
N VAL A 55 -2.13 -17.20 -6.86
CA VAL A 55 -2.78 -16.48 -5.75
C VAL A 55 -2.50 -17.17 -4.40
N ARG A 56 -2.70 -18.49 -4.30
CA ARG A 56 -2.44 -19.23 -3.05
C ARG A 56 -0.98 -19.17 -2.62
N LEU A 57 -0.04 -19.29 -3.57
CA LEU A 57 1.38 -19.17 -3.28
C LEU A 57 1.74 -17.76 -2.80
N LEU A 58 1.23 -16.72 -3.45
CA LEU A 58 1.45 -15.33 -3.01
C LEU A 58 0.88 -15.09 -1.60
N GLN A 59 -0.32 -15.60 -1.31
CA GLN A 59 -0.90 -15.53 0.04
C GLN A 59 -0.05 -16.27 1.08
N ALA A 60 0.48 -17.44 0.73
CA ALA A 60 1.36 -18.22 1.60
C ALA A 60 2.67 -17.48 1.87
N VAL A 61 3.32 -16.95 0.82
CA VAL A 61 4.56 -16.15 0.95
C VAL A 61 4.33 -14.90 1.79
N ALA A 62 3.24 -14.16 1.56
CA ALA A 62 2.92 -12.97 2.35
C ALA A 62 2.72 -13.30 3.86
N SER A 63 2.22 -14.49 4.17
CA SER A 63 1.95 -14.93 5.55
C SER A 63 3.13 -15.66 6.21
N ASP A 64 4.17 -16.01 5.46
CA ASP A 64 5.31 -16.78 5.97
C ASP A 64 6.27 -15.90 6.77
N ARG A 65 6.17 -15.94 8.10
CA ARG A 65 7.04 -15.16 9.01
C ARG A 65 8.53 -15.53 8.92
N GLY A 66 8.88 -16.66 8.31
CA GLY A 66 10.26 -17.07 8.03
C GLY A 66 10.81 -16.48 6.72
N ALA A 67 9.95 -16.01 5.82
CA ALA A 67 10.37 -15.39 4.57
C ALA A 67 10.94 -13.97 4.79
N PRO A 68 11.92 -13.54 3.98
CA PRO A 68 12.43 -12.17 4.00
C PRO A 68 11.31 -11.13 3.83
N ALA A 69 11.39 -10.01 4.55
CA ALA A 69 10.40 -8.95 4.51
C ALA A 69 10.11 -8.45 3.09
N ASP A 70 11.14 -8.18 2.30
CA ASP A 70 10.99 -7.71 0.91
C ASP A 70 10.20 -8.69 0.03
N ARG A 71 10.36 -10.00 0.26
CA ARG A 71 9.61 -11.03 -0.46
C ARG A 71 8.13 -11.04 -0.03
N ARG A 72 7.86 -10.86 1.26
CA ARG A 72 6.49 -10.72 1.78
C ARG A 72 5.81 -9.46 1.23
N CYS A 73 6.51 -8.33 1.24
CA CYS A 73 6.03 -7.07 0.66
C CYS A 73 5.71 -7.23 -0.83
N ALA A 74 6.60 -7.85 -1.62
CA ALA A 74 6.36 -8.13 -3.03
C ALA A 74 5.14 -9.03 -3.23
N ALA A 75 4.96 -10.06 -2.38
CA ALA A 75 3.81 -10.94 -2.45
C ALA A 75 2.50 -10.22 -2.10
N ILE A 76 2.52 -9.30 -1.13
CA ILE A 76 1.38 -8.43 -0.79
C ILE A 76 0.98 -7.55 -1.98
N VAL A 77 1.94 -6.91 -2.65
CA VAL A 77 1.66 -6.11 -3.85
C VAL A 77 1.06 -6.98 -4.96
N ALA A 78 1.69 -8.12 -5.23
CA ALA A 78 1.28 -9.04 -6.29
C ALA A 78 -0.13 -9.60 -6.07
N VAL A 79 -0.46 -10.06 -4.86
CA VAL A 79 -1.80 -10.58 -4.55
C VAL A 79 -2.85 -9.46 -4.59
N THR A 80 -2.54 -8.27 -4.08
CA THR A 80 -3.44 -7.11 -4.14
C THR A 80 -3.78 -6.76 -5.58
N LYS A 81 -2.77 -6.68 -6.46
CA LYS A 81 -2.95 -6.41 -7.89
C LYS A 81 -3.84 -7.46 -8.56
N ARG A 82 -3.70 -8.74 -8.18
CA ARG A 82 -4.42 -9.84 -8.81
C ARG A 82 -5.85 -10.02 -8.33
N THR A 83 -6.09 -9.82 -7.04
CA THR A 83 -7.37 -10.19 -6.43
C THR A 83 -8.19 -8.99 -5.97
N GLY A 84 -7.63 -7.78 -6.01
CA GLY A 84 -8.33 -6.55 -5.62
C GLY A 84 -8.94 -6.70 -4.22
N PRO A 85 -10.24 -6.36 -4.02
CA PRO A 85 -10.92 -6.48 -2.73
C PRO A 85 -10.88 -7.87 -2.07
N ALA A 86 -10.68 -8.96 -2.82
CA ALA A 86 -10.53 -10.28 -2.21
C ALA A 86 -9.21 -10.43 -1.41
N ALA A 87 -8.25 -9.50 -1.57
CA ALA A 87 -7.04 -9.45 -0.76
C ALA A 87 -7.27 -8.87 0.65
N SER A 88 -8.38 -8.18 0.91
CA SER A 88 -8.58 -7.37 2.14
C SER A 88 -8.37 -8.17 3.43
N GLY A 89 -8.84 -9.42 3.49
CA GLY A 89 -8.64 -10.27 4.66
C GLY A 89 -7.16 -10.59 4.94
N LEU A 90 -6.34 -10.75 3.91
CA LEU A 90 -4.89 -10.91 4.06
C LEU A 90 -4.24 -9.59 4.49
N LEU A 91 -4.59 -8.49 3.81
CA LEU A 91 -4.04 -7.17 4.09
C LEU A 91 -4.30 -6.73 5.53
N HIS A 92 -5.53 -6.94 6.01
CA HIS A 92 -5.89 -6.68 7.41
C HIS A 92 -4.99 -7.45 8.40
N ARG A 93 -4.75 -8.74 8.16
CA ARG A 93 -3.82 -9.52 9.02
C ARG A 93 -2.39 -8.99 8.98
N CYS A 94 -1.94 -8.50 7.83
CA CYS A 94 -0.59 -7.95 7.67
C CYS A 94 -0.40 -6.59 8.35
N LEU A 95 -1.47 -5.88 8.74
CA LEU A 95 -1.35 -4.70 9.61
C LEU A 95 -0.76 -5.01 10.98
N ALA A 96 -0.90 -6.25 11.45
CA ALA A 96 -0.32 -6.73 12.70
C ALA A 96 1.06 -7.41 12.53
N ASP A 97 1.71 -7.28 11.36
CA ASP A 97 3.03 -7.88 11.15
C ASP A 97 4.10 -7.20 12.03
N ARG A 98 5.07 -8.01 12.48
CA ARG A 98 6.21 -7.51 13.26
C ARG A 98 7.08 -6.55 12.46
N ASP A 99 7.12 -6.74 11.15
CA ASP A 99 7.96 -5.95 10.25
C ASP A 99 7.22 -4.69 9.78
N PRO A 100 7.78 -3.49 10.02
CA PRO A 100 7.15 -2.22 9.63
C PRO A 100 6.93 -2.10 8.12
N ALA A 101 7.83 -2.65 7.29
CA ALA A 101 7.65 -2.60 5.84
C ALA A 101 6.43 -3.41 5.42
N VAL A 102 6.21 -4.59 6.01
CA VAL A 102 5.04 -5.42 5.72
C VAL A 102 3.75 -4.70 6.10
N ARG A 103 3.70 -4.05 7.27
CA ARG A 103 2.54 -3.24 7.68
C ARG A 103 2.26 -2.11 6.70
N LYS A 104 3.31 -1.40 6.26
CA LYS A 104 3.21 -0.31 5.29
C LYS A 104 2.65 -0.78 3.94
N TYR A 105 3.18 -1.87 3.39
CA TYR A 105 2.69 -2.43 2.14
C TYR A 105 1.26 -2.96 2.26
N ALA A 106 0.87 -3.48 3.41
CA ALA A 106 -0.51 -3.84 3.69
C ALA A 106 -1.43 -2.61 3.68
N MET A 107 -1.02 -1.50 4.29
CA MET A 107 -1.76 -0.24 4.26
C MET A 107 -1.89 0.33 2.84
N PHE A 108 -0.81 0.29 2.04
CA PHE A 108 -0.90 0.64 0.61
C PHE A 108 -1.90 -0.25 -0.13
N GLY A 109 -1.88 -1.55 0.13
CA GLY A 109 -2.85 -2.48 -0.45
C GLY A 109 -4.28 -2.11 -0.08
N LEU A 110 -4.55 -1.83 1.20
CA LEU A 110 -5.87 -1.40 1.69
C LEU A 110 -6.32 -0.09 1.04
N ALA A 111 -5.43 0.89 0.92
CA ALA A 111 -5.69 2.15 0.23
C ALA A 111 -6.04 1.93 -1.25
N VAL A 112 -5.42 0.96 -1.92
CA VAL A 112 -5.73 0.64 -3.32
C VAL A 112 -7.07 -0.08 -3.47
N VAL A 113 -7.34 -1.09 -2.64
CA VAL A 113 -8.57 -1.90 -2.76
C VAL A 113 -9.81 -1.15 -2.28
N GLY A 114 -9.65 -0.25 -1.29
CA GLY A 114 -10.73 0.58 -0.77
C GLY A 114 -11.82 -0.18 -0.01
N ASP A 115 -11.47 -1.33 0.58
CA ASP A 115 -12.37 -2.08 1.46
C ASP A 115 -12.45 -1.42 2.84
N ASP A 116 -13.66 -1.31 3.37
CA ASP A 116 -13.92 -0.55 4.60
C ASP A 116 -13.64 -1.34 5.90
N GLY A 117 -13.33 -2.63 5.80
CA GLY A 117 -13.24 -3.52 6.98
C GLY A 117 -12.11 -3.17 7.95
N SER A 118 -11.13 -2.36 7.53
CA SER A 118 -9.99 -1.96 8.36
C SER A 118 -10.05 -0.50 8.84
N TRP A 119 -11.20 0.18 8.73
CA TRP A 119 -11.33 1.59 9.12
C TRP A 119 -10.83 1.89 10.53
N ALA A 120 -11.39 1.18 11.53
CA ALA A 120 -11.10 1.45 12.94
C ALA A 120 -9.63 1.19 13.26
N GLU A 121 -9.08 0.08 12.74
CA GLU A 121 -7.67 -0.27 12.87
C GLU A 121 -6.77 0.82 12.27
N ALA A 122 -7.07 1.26 11.04
CA ALA A 122 -6.29 2.29 10.37
C ALA A 122 -6.33 3.65 11.08
N LEU A 123 -7.48 4.03 11.65
CA LEU A 123 -7.59 5.26 12.43
C LEU A 123 -6.73 5.22 13.70
N GLU A 124 -6.69 4.08 14.38
CA GLU A 124 -5.83 3.92 15.57
C GLU A 124 -4.34 3.84 15.19
N ILE A 125 -3.99 3.18 14.09
CA ILE A 125 -2.62 3.21 13.56
C ILE A 125 -2.23 4.65 13.21
N LEU A 126 -3.12 5.45 12.60
CA LEU A 126 -2.86 6.86 12.30
C LEU A 126 -2.59 7.64 13.58
N ARG A 127 -3.44 7.47 14.59
CA ARG A 127 -3.33 8.14 15.89
C ARG A 127 -1.97 7.87 16.53
N THR A 128 -1.58 6.60 16.61
CA THR A 128 -0.28 6.21 17.16
C THR A 128 0.86 6.78 16.31
N ALA A 129 0.81 6.62 15.00
CA ALA A 129 1.86 7.04 14.08
C ALA A 129 2.14 8.55 14.20
N ILE A 130 1.10 9.39 14.15
CA ILE A 130 1.31 10.85 14.23
C ILE A 130 1.67 11.29 15.67
N ALA A 131 1.09 10.67 16.71
CA ALA A 131 1.41 11.02 18.09
C ALA A 131 2.87 10.73 18.46
N GLU A 132 3.41 9.61 17.98
CA GLU A 132 4.80 9.19 18.21
C GLU A 132 5.78 9.81 17.22
N GLN A 133 5.30 10.43 16.14
CA GLN A 133 6.14 11.06 15.14
C GLN A 133 6.86 12.27 15.75
N VAL A 134 8.19 12.23 15.65
CA VAL A 134 9.06 13.37 15.98
C VAL A 134 9.49 14.01 14.66
N PRO A 135 9.07 15.26 14.36
CA PRO A 135 9.54 15.97 13.18
C PRO A 135 11.07 16.05 13.21
N VAL A 136 11.74 15.32 12.32
CA VAL A 136 13.21 15.40 12.22
C VAL A 136 13.54 16.68 11.46
N PRO A 137 14.29 17.65 12.04
CA PRO A 137 14.70 18.84 11.32
C PRO A 137 15.61 18.47 10.14
N PRO A 138 15.51 19.16 9.00
CA PRO A 138 15.92 18.59 7.72
C PRO A 138 17.44 18.69 7.52
N PHE A 139 18.03 17.59 7.03
CA PHE A 139 19.15 17.69 6.09
C PHE A 139 18.84 16.86 4.83
N GLY A 140 18.44 17.58 3.76
CA GLY A 140 18.84 17.25 2.38
C GLY A 140 18.04 16.23 1.56
N LEU A 141 16.92 15.66 2.03
CA LEU A 141 16.16 14.70 1.22
C LEU A 141 15.12 15.38 0.31
N GLN A 142 15.12 14.99 -0.98
CA GLN A 142 14.16 15.48 -1.98
C GLN A 142 12.74 14.91 -1.73
N TRP A 143 11.72 15.70 -2.06
CA TRP A 143 10.28 15.36 -1.94
C TRP A 143 9.89 13.97 -2.46
N LYS A 144 10.42 13.55 -3.61
CA LYS A 144 10.12 12.23 -4.21
C LYS A 144 10.57 11.05 -3.34
N THR A 145 11.55 11.26 -2.46
CA THR A 145 12.07 10.26 -1.53
C THR A 145 11.22 10.17 -0.25
N LEU A 146 10.44 11.22 0.08
CA LEU A 146 9.71 11.35 1.34
C LEU A 146 8.29 10.74 1.31
N ALA A 147 7.58 10.80 0.17
CA ALA A 147 6.31 10.09 0.03
C ALA A 147 6.45 8.56 0.17
N LEU A 148 7.64 8.02 -0.12
CA LEU A 148 7.99 6.61 0.12
C LEU A 148 8.30 6.32 1.60
N GLN A 149 8.66 7.34 2.39
CA GLN A 149 9.06 7.20 3.79
C GLN A 149 7.96 7.58 4.79
N SER A 150 6.97 8.38 4.39
CA SER A 150 5.85 8.72 5.28
C SER A 150 5.10 7.45 5.70
N GLU A 151 4.89 7.31 7.00
CA GLU A 151 4.00 6.30 7.58
C GLU A 151 2.56 6.82 7.66
N VAL A 152 2.38 8.15 7.67
CA VAL A 152 1.09 8.83 7.82
C VAL A 152 0.30 8.85 6.51
N LEU A 153 0.91 9.27 5.40
CA LEU A 153 0.21 9.48 4.13
C LEU A 153 -0.47 8.22 3.57
N PRO A 154 0.12 7.01 3.61
CA PRO A 154 -0.56 5.79 3.17
C PRO A 154 -1.87 5.55 3.94
N ILE A 155 -1.85 5.80 5.25
CA ILE A 155 -2.99 5.61 6.14
C ILE A 155 -4.06 6.67 5.83
N VAL A 156 -3.65 7.94 5.68
CA VAL A 156 -4.54 9.03 5.28
C VAL A 156 -5.18 8.76 3.92
N CYS A 157 -4.45 8.20 2.96
CA CYS A 157 -5.00 7.83 1.65
C CYS A 157 -6.07 6.74 1.77
N TYR A 158 -5.85 5.72 2.60
CA TYR A 158 -6.86 4.72 2.91
C TYR A 158 -8.10 5.35 3.56
N LEU A 159 -7.92 6.09 4.65
CA LEU A 159 -9.01 6.73 5.38
C LEU A 159 -9.77 7.74 4.48
N GLY A 160 -9.08 8.42 3.58
CA GLY A 160 -9.66 9.31 2.59
C GLY A 160 -10.80 8.69 1.79
N ARG A 161 -10.69 7.40 1.48
CA ARG A 161 -11.68 6.67 0.67
C ARG A 161 -13.02 6.49 1.37
N HIS A 162 -13.04 6.68 2.69
CA HIS A 162 -14.20 6.39 3.51
C HIS A 162 -14.72 7.60 4.31
N LEU A 163 -14.24 8.82 4.00
CA LEU A 163 -14.70 10.05 4.64
C LEU A 163 -16.16 10.43 4.33
N ALA A 164 -16.81 9.73 3.39
CA ALA A 164 -18.22 9.93 3.08
C ALA A 164 -19.16 9.33 4.15
N VAL A 165 -18.67 8.39 4.97
CA VAL A 165 -19.45 7.83 6.09
C VAL A 165 -19.56 8.89 7.20
N PRO A 166 -20.74 9.09 7.80
CA PRO A 166 -20.96 10.07 8.86
C PRO A 166 -19.94 9.97 10.02
N GLY A 167 -19.47 11.11 10.52
CA GLY A 167 -18.53 11.22 11.65
C GLY A 167 -17.06 10.90 11.35
N ARG A 168 -16.77 10.15 10.26
CA ARG A 168 -15.40 9.77 9.92
C ARG A 168 -14.54 10.94 9.47
N ARG A 169 -15.14 11.85 8.71
CA ARG A 169 -14.45 13.05 8.24
C ARG A 169 -13.99 13.92 9.39
N GLU A 170 -14.88 14.20 10.33
CA GLU A 170 -14.57 14.93 11.56
C GLU A 170 -13.45 14.22 12.32
N SER A 171 -13.57 12.90 12.54
CA SER A 171 -12.56 12.11 13.26
C SER A 171 -11.15 12.26 12.67
N VAL A 172 -11.01 12.12 11.35
CA VAL A 172 -9.69 12.20 10.68
C VAL A 172 -9.17 13.64 10.65
N THR A 173 -10.04 14.62 10.41
CA THR A 173 -9.65 16.04 10.36
C THR A 173 -9.20 16.54 11.72
N THR A 174 -9.96 16.25 12.77
CA THR A 174 -9.63 16.62 14.15
C THR A 174 -8.29 16.01 14.55
N LEU A 175 -8.08 14.71 14.29
CA LEU A 175 -6.83 14.03 14.60
C LEU A 175 -5.63 14.68 13.89
N ILE A 176 -5.76 14.99 12.59
CA ILE A 176 -4.69 15.63 11.81
C ILE A 176 -4.38 17.04 12.34
N ARG A 177 -5.41 17.82 12.69
CA ARG A 177 -5.24 19.18 13.21
C ARG A 177 -4.62 19.20 14.61
N GLU A 178 -5.07 18.33 15.50
CA GLU A 178 -4.55 18.20 16.87
C GLU A 178 -3.06 17.86 16.88
N HIS A 179 -2.61 17.07 15.91
CA HIS A 179 -1.22 16.66 15.78
C HIS A 179 -0.49 17.30 14.60
N TRP A 180 -0.99 18.44 14.10
CA TRP A 180 -0.44 19.07 12.91
C TRP A 180 1.07 19.34 13.02
N ASP A 181 1.52 19.79 14.20
CA ASP A 181 2.93 20.10 14.43
C ASP A 181 3.84 18.87 14.42
N ASN A 182 3.30 17.68 14.67
CA ASN A 182 4.04 16.41 14.60
C ASN A 182 4.25 15.94 13.15
N LEU A 183 3.50 16.48 12.18
CA LEU A 183 3.67 16.14 10.76
C LEU A 183 4.99 16.67 10.20
N TYR A 184 5.61 15.90 9.31
CA TYR A 184 6.75 16.38 8.54
C TYR A 184 6.35 17.51 7.59
N ASP A 185 7.28 18.40 7.25
CA ASP A 185 7.02 19.50 6.30
C ASP A 185 6.49 18.99 4.95
N ALA A 186 6.94 17.82 4.50
CA ALA A 186 6.44 17.18 3.29
C ALA A 186 4.97 16.76 3.41
N GLU A 187 4.53 16.29 4.57
CA GLU A 187 3.15 15.89 4.84
C GLU A 187 2.26 17.13 4.92
N LYS A 188 2.70 18.17 5.64
CA LYS A 188 2.04 19.48 5.68
C LYS A 188 1.87 20.06 4.28
N ARG A 189 2.90 19.97 3.44
CA ARG A 189 2.84 20.40 2.04
C ARG A 189 1.87 19.55 1.21
N TRP A 190 1.87 18.23 1.39
CA TRP A 190 0.91 17.33 0.73
C TRP A 190 -0.53 17.72 1.11
N PHE A 191 -0.80 17.97 2.39
CA PHE A 191 -2.11 18.49 2.82
C PHE A 191 -2.42 19.84 2.18
N GLY A 192 -1.49 20.80 2.18
CA GLY A 192 -1.72 22.09 1.52
C GLY A 192 -2.04 21.99 0.02
N GLU A 193 -1.48 21.01 -0.69
CA GLU A 193 -1.70 20.80 -2.13
C GLU A 193 -2.98 20.02 -2.43
N PHE A 194 -3.18 18.89 -1.75
CA PHE A 194 -4.28 17.99 -2.07
C PHE A 194 -5.47 18.22 -1.16
N TRP A 195 -5.25 18.39 0.14
CA TRP A 195 -6.28 18.50 1.16
C TRP A 195 -6.19 19.77 2.03
N PRO A 196 -6.21 20.99 1.42
CA PRO A 196 -5.94 22.24 2.15
C PRO A 196 -6.89 22.48 3.32
N ASP A 197 -8.15 22.05 3.20
CA ASP A 197 -9.13 22.21 4.27
C ASP A 197 -8.77 21.42 5.55
N PHE A 198 -7.83 20.47 5.51
CA PHE A 198 -7.37 19.72 6.70
C PHE A 198 -6.34 20.48 7.53
N ALA A 199 -5.81 21.61 7.04
CA ALA A 199 -4.92 22.46 7.83
C ALA A 199 -5.62 23.05 9.07
N PRO A 200 -4.88 23.47 10.12
CA PRO A 200 -5.46 23.99 11.36
C PRO A 200 -6.35 25.23 11.19
N ASP A 201 -6.07 26.04 10.18
CA ASP A 201 -6.82 27.24 9.78
C ASP A 201 -7.93 26.96 8.76
N GLY A 202 -8.13 25.70 8.37
CA GLY A 202 -9.20 25.27 7.48
C GLY A 202 -10.60 25.45 8.10
N PRO A 203 -11.66 25.28 7.30
CA PRO A 203 -13.04 25.43 7.76
C PRO A 203 -13.42 24.38 8.81
N ASP A 204 -14.59 24.51 9.43
CA ASP A 204 -15.14 23.48 10.32
C ASP A 204 -15.12 22.10 9.63
N PRO A 205 -14.69 21.00 10.31
CA PRO A 205 -14.71 19.65 9.74
C PRO A 205 -16.06 19.24 9.11
N GLU A 206 -17.18 19.75 9.62
CA GLU A 206 -18.51 19.50 9.03
C GLU A 206 -18.73 20.27 7.71
N ALA A 207 -18.08 21.43 7.56
CA ALA A 207 -18.17 22.30 6.39
C ALA A 207 -17.15 21.95 5.27
N LEU A 208 -16.38 20.87 5.45
CA LEU A 208 -15.37 20.44 4.49
C LEU A 208 -15.97 20.14 3.11
N SER A 209 -15.27 20.63 2.09
CA SER A 209 -15.62 20.56 0.68
C SER A 209 -15.78 19.12 0.16
N GLY A 210 -16.48 18.99 -0.97
CA GLY A 210 -16.74 17.69 -1.59
C GLY A 210 -15.51 17.01 -2.18
N TRP A 211 -14.45 17.75 -2.53
CA TRP A 211 -13.25 17.20 -3.14
C TRP A 211 -12.38 16.41 -2.15
N ALA A 212 -12.52 16.65 -0.84
CA ALA A 212 -11.93 15.80 0.21
C ALA A 212 -12.45 14.35 0.19
N ARG A 213 -13.48 14.05 -0.62
CA ARG A 213 -13.98 12.69 -0.86
C ARG A 213 -13.23 11.95 -1.97
N SER A 214 -12.30 12.61 -2.65
CA SER A 214 -11.59 12.07 -3.80
C SER A 214 -10.09 11.92 -3.49
N PRO A 215 -9.68 10.85 -2.79
CA PRO A 215 -8.27 10.57 -2.62
C PRO A 215 -7.71 10.14 -3.96
N LEU A 216 -6.96 11.01 -4.66
CA LEU A 216 -5.97 10.71 -5.73
C LEU A 216 -6.35 9.74 -6.88
N PHE A 217 -7.55 9.17 -6.91
CA PHE A 217 -7.87 7.93 -7.63
C PHE A 217 -9.24 7.94 -8.30
N ASP A 218 -10.01 9.02 -8.21
CA ASP A 218 -11.08 9.20 -9.19
C ASP A 218 -10.39 9.35 -10.54
N ARG A 219 -10.58 8.35 -11.40
CA ARG A 219 -10.25 8.44 -12.81
C ARG A 219 -10.73 9.80 -13.28
N VAL A 220 -9.80 10.65 -13.69
CA VAL A 220 -10.11 11.73 -14.63
C VAL A 220 -10.90 11.05 -15.74
N ALA A 221 -12.19 11.34 -15.83
CA ALA A 221 -13.00 10.89 -16.95
C ALA A 221 -12.24 11.34 -18.20
N ALA A 222 -11.90 10.40 -19.07
CA ALA A 222 -11.27 10.75 -20.33
C ALA A 222 -12.14 11.82 -21.01
N PRO A 223 -11.56 12.91 -21.54
CA PRO A 223 -12.35 13.88 -22.28
C PRO A 223 -13.06 13.14 -23.43
N ALA A 224 -14.38 13.36 -23.52
CA ALA A 224 -15.21 12.85 -24.59
C ALA A 224 -14.75 13.35 -25.97
#